data_AF-A0A0C1TSE3-F1
#
_entry.id   AF-A0A0C1TSE3-F1
#
_cell.length_a   1.000
_cell.length_b   1.000
_cell.length_c   1.000
_cell.angle_alpha   90.00
_cell.angle_beta   90.00
_cell.angle_gamma   90.00
#
_symmetry.space_group_name_H-M   'P 1'
#
loop_
_entity.id
_entity.type
_entity.pdbx_description
1 polymer ?
#
loop_
_entity_poly.entity_id
_entity_poly.type
_entity_poly.pdbx_seq_one_letter_code
_entity_poly.pdbx_strand_id
1 'polypeptide(L)'
;MIVRRKGGLTEFIPSPQEKRDGLIRDHALGLLENLHQRLARLERASKLPADEAEAFTALLARMRADESRNLELHASLITSDTASG
;
A
#
# COMPACT_ATOMS: atom_id res chain seq x y z
N MET A 1 6.71 11.05 -15.21
CA MET A 1 5.43 11.76 -15.44
C MET A 1 5.46 12.48 -16.79
N ILE A 2 4.39 12.39 -17.59
CA ILE A 2 4.22 13.10 -18.87
C ILE A 2 3.17 14.20 -18.66
N VAL A 3 3.44 15.41 -19.12
CA VAL A 3 2.50 16.54 -19.03
C VAL A 3 1.94 16.83 -20.41
N ARG A 4 0.62 16.71 -20.59
CA ARG A 4 -0.07 17.04 -21.85
C ARG A 4 -0.91 18.30 -21.67
N ARG A 5 -0.70 19.31 -22.52
CA ARG A 5 -1.52 20.53 -22.53
C ARG A 5 -2.47 20.52 -23.72
N LYS A 6 -3.78 20.62 -23.48
CA LYS A 6 -4.81 20.80 -24.53
C LYS A 6 -5.82 21.85 -24.06
N GLY A 7 -5.94 22.96 -24.81
CA GLY A 7 -7.04 23.93 -24.63
C GLY A 7 -7.16 24.53 -23.22
N GLY A 8 -6.05 24.82 -22.55
CA GLY A 8 -6.05 25.35 -21.17
C GLY A 8 -6.02 24.30 -20.06
N LEU A 9 -6.27 23.02 -20.38
CA LEU A 9 -6.18 21.91 -19.44
C LEU A 9 -4.77 21.29 -19.46
N THR A 10 -4.18 21.12 -18.27
CA THR A 10 -2.91 20.39 -18.09
C THR A 10 -3.24 19.01 -17.51
N GLU A 11 -3.07 17.96 -18.31
CA GLU A 11 -3.20 16.57 -17.88
C GLU A 11 -1.83 16.05 -17.42
N PHE A 12 -1.78 15.50 -16.21
CA PHE A 12 -0.62 14.78 -15.68
C PHE A 12 -0.83 13.29 -15.88
N ILE A 13 -0.03 12.68 -16.76
CA ILE A 13 -0.12 11.27 -17.10
C ILE A 13 1.06 10.55 -16.43
N PRO A 14 0.83 9.60 -15.51
CA PRO A 14 1.91 8.80 -14.96
C PRO A 14 2.58 8.01 -16.09
N SER A 15 3.90 8.01 -16.07
CA SER A 15 4.72 7.17 -16.93
C SER A 15 4.43 5.69 -16.66
N PRO A 16 4.73 4.80 -17.62
CA PRO A 16 4.60 3.36 -17.41
C PRO A 16 5.33 2.85 -16.17
N GLN A 17 6.47 3.44 -15.81
CA GLN A 17 7.22 3.10 -14.59
C GLN A 17 6.46 3.52 -13.34
N GLU A 18 6.02 4.77 -13.25
CA GLU A 18 5.24 5.26 -12.11
C GLU A 18 3.94 4.46 -11.90
N LYS A 19 3.30 4.04 -13.01
CA LYS A 19 2.12 3.17 -12.93
C LYS A 19 2.45 1.79 -12.37
N ARG A 20 3.59 1.19 -12.75
CA ARG A 20 4.05 -0.10 -12.18
C ARG A 20 4.40 0.04 -10.71
N ASP A 21 5.13 1.09 -10.34
CA ASP A 21 5.55 1.33 -8.96
C ASP A 21 4.34 1.58 -8.06
N GLY A 22 3.31 2.27 -8.56
CA GLY A 22 2.02 2.41 -7.88
C GLY A 22 1.34 1.06 -7.66
N LEU A 23 1.21 0.25 -8.72
CA LEU A 23 0.60 -1.08 -8.62
C LEU A 23 1.31 -1.99 -7.61
N ILE A 24 2.65 -1.97 -7.58
CA ILE A 24 3.44 -2.75 -6.62
C ILE A 24 3.15 -2.26 -5.20
N ARG A 25 3.13 -0.94 -4.99
CA ARG A 25 2.84 -0.33 -3.68
C ARG A 25 1.46 -0.74 -3.16
N ASP A 26 0.44 -0.66 -4.02
CA ASP A 26 -0.95 -0.97 -3.69
C ASP A 26 -1.17 -2.45 -3.31
N HIS A 27 -0.23 -3.33 -3.66
CA HIS A 27 -0.34 -4.77 -3.42
C HIS A 27 0.75 -5.34 -2.50
N ALA A 28 1.74 -4.55 -2.11
CA ALA A 28 2.90 -5.00 -1.34
C ALA A 28 2.48 -5.68 -0.02
N LEU A 29 1.56 -5.09 0.75
CA LEU A 29 1.10 -5.67 2.01
C LEU A 29 0.37 -7.00 1.81
N GLY A 30 -0.42 -7.13 0.73
CA GLY A 30 -1.09 -8.39 0.39
C GLY A 30 -0.10 -9.50 -0.01
N LEU A 31 0.97 -9.15 -0.74
CA LEU A 31 2.03 -10.10 -1.09
C LEU A 31 2.80 -10.58 0.16
N LEU A 32 3.12 -9.65 1.06
CA LEU A 32 3.79 -9.97 2.33
C LEU A 32 2.92 -10.86 3.22
N GLU A 33 1.62 -10.60 3.30
CA GLU A 33 0.68 -11.45 4.02
C GLU A 33 0.62 -12.86 3.44
N ASN A 34 0.54 -12.99 2.12
CA ASN A 34 0.53 -14.29 1.47
C ASN A 34 1.80 -15.09 1.76
N LEU A 35 2.97 -14.42 1.69
CA LEU A 35 4.25 -15.03 2.00
C LEU A 35 4.30 -15.51 3.46
N HIS A 36 3.92 -14.64 4.40
CA HIS A 36 3.86 -14.96 5.83
C HIS A 36 2.99 -16.18 6.11
N GLN A 37 1.77 -16.23 5.55
CA GLN A 37 0.87 -17.38 5.74
C GLN A 37 1.47 -18.69 5.21
N ARG A 38 2.24 -18.64 4.12
CA ARG A 38 2.92 -19.82 3.56
C ARG A 38 4.10 -20.25 4.43
N LEU A 39 4.90 -19.30 4.91
CA LEU A 39 6.03 -19.57 5.82
C LEU A 39 5.53 -20.15 7.14
N ALA A 40 4.52 -19.54 7.76
CA ALA A 40 3.92 -20.02 9.01
C ALA A 40 3.40 -21.47 8.91
N ARG A 41 2.93 -21.90 7.74
CA ARG A 41 2.54 -23.31 7.50
C ARG A 41 3.75 -24.24 7.50
N LEU A 42 4.85 -23.84 6.85
CA LEU A 42 6.10 -24.61 6.80
C LEU A 42 6.79 -24.67 8.17
N GLU A 43 6.82 -23.56 8.89
CA GLU A 43 7.37 -23.45 10.24
C GLU A 43 6.62 -24.36 11.22
N ARG A 44 5.28 -24.35 11.18
CA ARG A 44 4.45 -25.24 12.01
C ARG A 44 4.70 -26.72 11.70
N ALA A 45 4.80 -27.07 10.41
CA ALA A 45 5.13 -28.45 10.01
C ALA A 45 6.52 -28.88 10.50
N SER A 46 7.44 -27.91 10.63
CA SER A 46 8.81 -28.11 11.09
C SER A 46 8.98 -27.96 12.62
N LYS A 47 7.88 -27.67 13.35
CA LYS A 47 7.87 -27.41 14.80
C LYS A 47 8.80 -26.28 15.24
N LEU A 48 8.93 -25.25 14.41
CA LEU A 48 9.68 -24.04 14.75
C LEU A 48 8.87 -23.17 15.73
N PRO A 49 9.54 -22.34 16.56
CA PRO A 49 8.88 -21.39 17.46
C PRO A 49 7.97 -20.42 16.70
N ALA A 50 6.85 -20.03 17.33
CA ALA A 50 5.85 -19.13 16.73
C ALA A 50 6.16 -17.64 16.95
N ASP A 51 7.12 -17.31 17.82
CA ASP A 51 7.37 -15.94 18.28
C ASP A 51 7.60 -14.95 17.12
N GLU A 52 8.41 -15.33 16.13
CA GLU A 52 8.67 -14.50 14.95
C GLU A 52 7.42 -14.34 14.06
N ALA A 53 6.63 -15.40 13.92
CA ALA A 53 5.40 -15.36 13.15
C ALA A 53 4.34 -14.46 13.82
N GLU A 54 4.28 -14.47 15.15
CA GLU A 54 3.43 -13.58 15.95
C GLU A 54 3.91 -12.12 15.86
N ALA A 55 5.21 -11.88 15.98
CA ALA A 55 5.81 -10.57 15.82
C ALA A 55 5.52 -9.97 14.44
N PHE A 56 5.66 -10.77 13.38
CA PHE A 56 5.31 -10.33 12.03
C PHE A 56 3.81 -10.03 11.88
N THR A 57 2.94 -10.83 12.49
CA THR A 57 1.49 -10.59 12.48
C THR A 57 1.14 -9.24 13.10
N ALA A 58 1.74 -8.92 14.25
CA ALA A 58 1.55 -7.64 14.92
C ALA A 58 2.08 -6.47 14.07
N LEU A 59 3.26 -6.63 13.46
CA LEU A 59 3.84 -5.64 12.56
C LEU A 59 2.95 -5.37 11.34
N LEU A 60 2.46 -6.42 10.69
CA LEU A 60 1.59 -6.31 9.52
C LEU A 60 0.27 -5.61 9.86
N ALA A 61 -0.33 -5.92 11.02
CA ALA A 61 -1.52 -5.24 11.50
C ALA A 61 -1.29 -3.74 11.69
N ARG A 62 -0.15 -3.34 12.26
CA ARG A 62 0.24 -1.93 12.38
C ARG A 62 0.43 -1.28 11.02
N MET A 63 1.11 -1.92 10.08
CA MET A 63 1.31 -1.39 8.72
C MET A 63 -0.03 -1.13 8.01
N ARG A 64 -1.00 -2.05 8.14
CA ARG A 64 -2.36 -1.86 7.59
C ARG A 64 -3.09 -0.70 8.24
N ALA A 65 -2.99 -0.54 9.57
CA ALA A 65 -3.60 0.58 10.26
C ALA A 65 -3.01 1.94 9.82
N ASP A 66 -1.69 2.00 9.63
CA ASP A 66 -1.01 3.19 9.14
C ASP A 66 -1.39 3.49 7.66
N GLU A 67 -1.53 2.47 6.81
CA GLU A 67 -2.02 2.62 5.43
C GLU A 67 -3.45 3.17 5.39
N SER A 68 -4.37 2.61 6.17
CA SER A 68 -5.74 3.11 6.28
C SER A 68 -5.79 4.56 6.74
N ARG A 69 -5.01 4.92 7.78
CA ARG A 69 -4.92 6.30 8.26
C ARG A 69 -4.40 7.25 7.18
N ASN A 70 -3.39 6.84 6.42
CA ASN A 70 -2.86 7.65 5.33
C ASN A 70 -3.89 7.87 4.22
N LEU A 71 -4.68 6.84 3.87
CA LEU A 71 -5.78 6.97 2.91
C LEU A 71 -6.85 7.94 3.39
N GLU A 72 -7.24 7.87 4.67
CA GLU A 72 -8.19 8.80 5.28
C GLU A 72 -7.66 10.24 5.26
N LEU A 73 -6.38 10.45 5.62
CA LEU A 73 -5.73 11.76 5.57
C LEU A 73 -5.72 12.32 4.13
N HIS A 74 -5.31 11.52 3.15
CA HIS A 74 -5.33 11.92 1.75
C HIS A 74 -6.75 12.28 1.26
N ALA A 75 -7.76 11.49 1.61
CA ALA A 75 -9.15 11.78 1.27
C ALA A 75 -9.61 13.10 1.90
N SER A 76 -9.32 13.32 3.19
CA SER A 76 -9.71 14.55 3.89
C SER A 76 -9.08 15.80 3.29
N LEU A 77 -7.78 15.74 2.92
CA LEU A 77 -7.08 16.84 2.27
C LEU A 77 -7.70 17.19 0.92
N ILE A 78 -7.99 16.19 0.08
CA ILE A 78 -8.64 16.41 -1.22
C ILE A 78 -10.03 17.06 -1.04
N THR A 79 -10.83 16.57 -0.09
CA THR A 79 -12.17 17.13 0.16
C THR A 79 -12.13 18.57 0.70
N SER A 80 -11.11 18.90 1.50
CA SER A 80 -10.93 20.24 2.09
C SER A 80 -10.50 21.27 1.04
N ASP A 81 -9.65 20.86 0.08
CA ASP A 81 -9.20 21.69 -1.05
C ASP A 81 -10.36 21.98 -2.01
N THR A 82 -11.24 21.00 -2.24
CA THR A 82 -12.44 21.19 -3.09
C THR A 82 -13.53 22.07 -2.48
N ALA A 83 -13.52 22.28 -1.16
CA ALA A 83 -14.50 23.14 -0.48
C ALA A 83 -14.05 24.62 -0.37
N SER A 84 -12.78 24.90 -0.68
CA SER A 84 -12.15 26.22 -0.50
C SER A 84 -11.86 26.96 -1.81
N GLY A 85 -12.20 26.38 -2.96
CA GLY A 85 -12.06 26.97 -4.30
C GLY A 85 -13.39 27.08 -5.02
#